data_AF-A0AAD4BGT2-F1
#
_entry.id   AF-A0AAD4BGT2-F1
#
_cell.length_a   1.000
_cell.length_b   1.000
_cell.length_c   1.000
_cell.angle_alpha   90.00
_cell.angle_beta   90.00
_cell.angle_gamma   90.00
#
_symmetry.space_group_name_H-M   'P 1'
#
loop_
_entity.id
_entity.type
_entity.pdbx_description
1 polymer ?
#
loop_
_entity_poly.entity_id
_entity_poly.type
_entity_poly.pdbx_seq_one_letter_code
_entity_poly.pdbx_strand_id
1 'polypeptide(L)'
;MGLCMYTMPVTHCNDPVDPQVRERIREEWSKELLEHGKQAAQREHVKAQWAWEDDQHAALLREWEQEHIQHERELEERAKREEEERKRLDLFWGHVEAHQCKTYGTREYTAVLMNSPMNWGKRIEACKATPLEVHGIAHLPNSCEDRGHGFVMGRWEIDLYEPDCNTHWGWYKDKGCTSHGSGKRRIEHYLENLPKGGDWREFCATTPARFRDMEFAGAQECFQYNYGTYGLWEIDDINC
;
A
#
# COMPACT_ATOMS: atom_id res chain seq x y z
N MET A 1 -56.28 -75.77 -23.36
CA MET A 1 -57.34 -75.11 -24.15
C MET A 1 -58.46 -74.71 -23.22
N GLY A 2 -58.98 -73.48 -23.34
CA GLY A 2 -60.15 -72.98 -22.61
C GLY A 2 -59.77 -72.02 -21.48
N LEU A 3 -59.21 -70.84 -21.78
CA LEU A 3 -59.87 -69.59 -22.21
C LEU A 3 -60.15 -68.66 -21.02
N CYS A 4 -59.20 -67.75 -20.80
CA CYS A 4 -59.49 -66.39 -20.35
C CYS A 4 -60.11 -65.61 -21.53
N MET A 5 -61.25 -64.96 -21.30
CA MET A 5 -61.72 -63.81 -22.09
C MET A 5 -62.19 -62.75 -21.08
N TYR A 6 -61.37 -61.72 -20.85
CA TYR A 6 -61.35 -60.39 -21.49
C TYR A 6 -62.30 -59.38 -20.81
N THR A 7 -61.72 -58.41 -20.10
CA THR A 7 -61.88 -56.96 -20.36
C THR A 7 -60.94 -56.14 -19.46
N MET A 8 -59.97 -55.51 -20.13
CA MET A 8 -59.18 -54.31 -19.80
C MET A 8 -58.37 -54.24 -18.48
N PRO A 9 -57.17 -53.63 -18.55
CA PRO A 9 -56.08 -53.90 -17.64
C PRO A 9 -55.95 -52.76 -16.64
N VAL A 10 -56.36 -52.99 -15.38
CA VAL A 10 -55.57 -52.36 -14.32
C VAL A 10 -54.36 -53.27 -14.22
N THR A 11 -53.27 -52.85 -14.86
CA THR A 11 -51.94 -53.39 -14.60
C THR A 11 -51.67 -53.20 -13.11
N HIS A 12 -52.15 -54.13 -12.29
CA HIS A 12 -51.89 -54.24 -10.88
C HIS A 12 -50.49 -54.84 -10.69
N CYS A 13 -49.51 -54.30 -11.42
CA CYS A 13 -48.12 -54.73 -11.27
C CYS A 13 -47.52 -54.22 -9.95
N ASN A 14 -48.27 -53.40 -9.20
CA ASN A 14 -47.90 -52.82 -7.92
C ASN A 14 -49.06 -52.92 -6.91
N ASP A 15 -49.63 -54.12 -6.68
CA ASP A 15 -50.46 -54.32 -5.49
C ASP A 15 -49.56 -54.47 -4.24
N PRO A 16 -49.60 -53.56 -3.26
CA PRO A 16 -48.78 -53.69 -2.04
C PRO A 16 -49.16 -54.90 -1.17
N VAL A 17 -50.29 -55.58 -1.46
CA VAL A 17 -50.73 -56.79 -0.76
C VAL A 17 -50.24 -58.07 -1.45
N ASP A 18 -49.71 -57.99 -2.69
CA ASP A 18 -49.10 -59.14 -3.38
C ASP A 18 -47.79 -59.58 -2.67
N PRO A 19 -47.69 -60.84 -2.20
CA PRO A 19 -46.50 -61.36 -1.54
C PRO A 19 -45.20 -61.17 -2.33
N GLN A 20 -45.23 -61.31 -3.67
CA GLN A 20 -44.05 -61.20 -4.52
C GLN A 20 -43.61 -59.73 -4.71
N VAL A 21 -44.56 -58.79 -4.74
CA VAL A 21 -44.27 -57.35 -4.76
C VAL A 21 -43.68 -56.93 -3.41
N ARG A 22 -44.24 -57.43 -2.31
CA ARG A 22 -43.79 -57.14 -0.94
C ARG A 22 -42.41 -57.70 -0.62
N GLU A 23 -42.06 -58.88 -1.14
CA GLU A 23 -40.67 -59.41 -1.03
C GLU A 23 -39.68 -58.55 -1.81
N ARG A 24 -39.99 -58.17 -3.05
CA ARG A 24 -39.13 -57.26 -3.83
C ARG A 24 -38.87 -55.94 -3.11
N ILE A 25 -39.92 -55.32 -2.57
CA ILE A 25 -39.81 -54.07 -1.81
C ILE A 25 -38.91 -54.26 -0.58
N ARG A 26 -39.03 -55.40 0.13
CA ARG A 26 -38.15 -55.71 1.28
C ARG A 26 -36.70 -55.90 0.87
N GLU A 27 -36.44 -56.56 -0.26
CA GLU A 27 -35.09 -56.74 -0.79
C GLU A 27 -34.48 -55.41 -1.23
N GLU A 28 -35.25 -54.55 -1.91
CA GLU A 28 -34.84 -53.20 -2.29
C GLU A 28 -34.53 -52.34 -1.07
N TRP A 29 -35.42 -52.34 -0.08
CA TRP A 29 -35.19 -51.65 1.20
C TRP A 29 -33.97 -52.19 1.94
N SER A 30 -33.76 -53.51 1.92
CA SER A 30 -32.57 -54.11 2.55
C SER A 30 -31.28 -53.68 1.85
N LYS A 31 -31.29 -53.52 0.51
CA LYS A 31 -30.15 -52.99 -0.24
C LYS A 31 -29.92 -51.51 0.07
N GLU A 32 -31.00 -50.72 0.09
CA GLU A 32 -30.95 -49.30 0.41
C GLU A 32 -30.44 -49.03 1.83
N LEU A 33 -30.90 -49.79 2.83
CA LEU A 33 -30.39 -49.74 4.21
C LEU A 33 -28.89 -50.03 4.28
N LEU A 34 -28.42 -50.99 3.49
CA LEU A 34 -27.01 -51.39 3.47
C LEU A 34 -26.13 -50.34 2.76
N GLU A 35 -26.64 -49.72 1.70
CA GLU A 35 -26.00 -48.59 1.04
C GLU A 35 -25.97 -47.34 1.92
N HIS A 36 -27.08 -47.02 2.58
CA HIS A 36 -27.17 -45.89 3.50
C HIS A 36 -26.25 -46.10 4.71
N GLY A 37 -26.14 -47.32 5.23
CA GLY A 37 -25.17 -47.68 6.27
C GLY A 37 -23.72 -47.44 5.83
N LYS A 38 -23.35 -47.84 4.60
CA LYS A 38 -22.03 -47.56 4.03
C LYS A 38 -21.77 -46.06 3.87
N GLN A 39 -22.76 -45.32 3.37
CA GLN A 39 -22.65 -43.86 3.22
C GLN A 39 -22.53 -43.15 4.57
N ALA A 40 -23.27 -43.58 5.59
CA ALA A 40 -23.17 -43.04 6.94
C ALA A 40 -21.78 -43.28 7.54
N ALA A 41 -21.25 -44.50 7.44
CA ALA A 41 -19.89 -44.83 7.89
C ALA A 41 -18.83 -44.00 7.15
N GLN A 42 -18.99 -43.79 5.84
CA GLN A 42 -18.08 -42.96 5.06
C GLN A 42 -18.15 -41.48 5.47
N ARG A 43 -19.34 -40.95 5.75
CA ARG A 43 -19.50 -39.59 6.27
C ARG A 43 -18.87 -39.42 7.66
N GLU A 44 -19.02 -40.40 8.55
CA GLU A 44 -18.36 -40.39 9.86
C GLU A 44 -16.84 -40.40 9.73
N HIS A 45 -16.30 -41.23 8.84
CA HIS A 45 -14.86 -41.24 8.57
C HIS A 45 -14.34 -39.89 8.06
N VAL A 46 -15.03 -39.27 7.10
CA VAL A 46 -14.64 -37.94 6.57
C VAL A 46 -14.75 -36.87 7.66
N LYS A 47 -15.81 -36.89 8.48
CA LYS A 47 -15.93 -35.97 9.62
C LYS A 47 -14.80 -36.13 10.62
N ALA A 48 -14.42 -37.36 10.95
CA ALA A 48 -13.31 -37.64 11.86
C ALA A 48 -11.98 -37.15 11.27
N GLN A 49 -11.77 -37.32 9.97
CA GLN A 49 -10.59 -36.79 9.29
C GLN A 49 -10.55 -35.26 9.33
N TRP A 50 -11.65 -34.58 8.99
CA TRP A 50 -11.71 -33.11 9.03
C TRP A 50 -11.55 -32.55 10.44
N ALA A 51 -12.15 -33.20 11.44
CA ALA A 51 -11.96 -32.80 12.84
C ALA A 51 -10.47 -32.89 13.25
N TRP A 52 -9.77 -33.93 12.80
CA TRP A 52 -8.32 -34.05 13.03
C TRP A 52 -7.53 -32.97 12.29
N GLU A 53 -7.87 -32.66 11.04
CA GLU A 53 -7.24 -31.59 10.25
C GLU A 53 -7.47 -30.20 10.88
N ASP A 54 -8.69 -29.93 11.36
CA ASP A 54 -9.05 -28.69 12.07
C ASP A 54 -8.27 -28.56 13.38
N ASP A 55 -8.15 -29.63 14.16
CA ASP A 55 -7.36 -29.63 15.40
C ASP A 55 -5.87 -29.37 15.13
N GLN A 56 -5.31 -29.96 14.06
CA GLN A 56 -3.93 -29.70 13.63
C GLN A 56 -3.75 -28.24 13.20
N HIS A 57 -4.67 -27.70 12.42
CA HIS A 57 -4.61 -26.32 11.95
C HIS A 57 -4.77 -25.32 13.11
N ALA A 58 -5.68 -25.61 14.05
CA ALA A 58 -5.85 -24.81 15.25
C ALA A 58 -4.64 -24.88 16.19
N ALA A 59 -3.92 -26.01 16.22
CA ALA A 59 -2.63 -26.09 16.92
C ALA A 59 -1.56 -25.19 16.26
N LEU A 60 -1.41 -25.28 14.94
CA LEU A 60 -0.45 -24.46 14.19
C LEU A 60 -0.71 -22.95 14.34
N LEU A 61 -1.97 -22.53 14.27
CA LEU A 61 -2.34 -21.12 14.46
C LEU A 61 -2.02 -20.62 15.87
N ARG A 62 -2.18 -21.48 16.89
CA ARG A 62 -1.79 -21.13 18.27
C ARG A 62 -0.29 -20.99 18.42
N GLU A 63 0.50 -21.84 17.76
CA GLU A 63 1.96 -21.72 17.74
C GLU A 63 2.39 -20.43 17.06
N TRP A 64 1.85 -20.14 15.87
CA TRP A 64 2.17 -18.92 15.14
C TRP A 64 1.78 -17.65 15.92
N GLU A 65 0.62 -17.64 16.57
CA GLU A 65 0.19 -16.54 17.43
C GLU A 65 1.17 -16.34 18.61
N GLN A 66 1.63 -17.42 19.24
CA GLN A 66 2.61 -17.35 20.31
C GLN A 66 3.96 -16.82 19.82
N GLU A 67 4.42 -17.28 18.65
CA GLU A 67 5.64 -16.76 18.02
C GLU A 67 5.51 -15.27 17.70
N HIS A 68 4.36 -14.84 17.17
CA HIS A 68 4.10 -13.43 16.89
C HIS A 68 4.14 -12.58 18.17
N ILE A 69 3.40 -12.99 19.21
CA ILE A 69 3.39 -12.30 20.51
C ILE A 69 4.79 -12.25 21.11
N GLN A 70 5.55 -13.34 21.04
CA GLN A 70 6.92 -13.37 21.55
C GLN A 70 7.83 -12.43 20.75
N HIS A 71 7.73 -12.46 19.42
CA HIS A 71 8.49 -11.58 18.54
C HIS A 71 8.20 -10.11 18.82
N GLU A 72 6.92 -9.74 18.97
CA GLU A 72 6.53 -8.37 19.32
C GLU A 72 7.12 -7.92 20.67
N ARG A 73 7.07 -8.78 21.70
CA ARG A 73 7.69 -8.47 23.00
C ARG A 73 9.19 -8.28 22.90
N GLU A 74 9.87 -9.13 22.15
CA GLU A 74 11.32 -9.02 21.93
C GLU A 74 11.68 -7.71 21.20
N LEU A 75 10.86 -7.30 20.22
CA LEU A 75 10.99 -6.01 19.53
C LEU A 75 10.76 -4.83 20.48
N GLU A 76 9.73 -4.85 21.31
CA GLU A 76 9.43 -3.80 22.30
C GLU A 76 10.55 -3.67 23.34
N GLU A 77 11.04 -4.78 23.89
CA GLU A 77 12.16 -4.77 24.83
C GLU A 77 13.46 -4.26 24.19
N ARG A 78 13.70 -4.61 22.91
CA ARG A 78 14.82 -4.08 22.15
C ARG A 78 14.70 -2.57 21.97
N ALA A 79 13.53 -2.09 21.52
CA ALA A 79 13.27 -0.67 21.32
C ALA A 79 13.46 0.13 22.61
N LYS A 80 12.95 -0.39 23.75
CA LYS A 80 13.11 0.25 25.05
C LYS A 80 14.58 0.35 25.47
N ARG A 81 15.36 -0.73 25.32
CA ARG A 81 16.80 -0.71 25.62
C ARG A 81 17.56 0.28 24.75
N GLU A 82 17.23 0.36 23.47
CA GLU A 82 17.83 1.30 22.54
C GLU A 82 17.47 2.74 22.89
N GLU A 83 16.22 3.01 23.27
CA GLU A 83 15.79 4.34 23.71
C GLU A 83 16.49 4.77 25.01
N GLU A 84 16.59 3.88 26.00
CA GLU A 84 17.31 4.13 27.25
C GLU A 84 18.81 4.41 27.00
N GLU A 85 19.45 3.64 26.14
CA GLU A 85 20.84 3.86 25.72
C GLU A 85 21.00 5.22 25.04
N ARG A 86 20.05 5.60 24.18
CA ARG A 86 20.04 6.88 23.46
C ARG A 86 19.87 8.06 24.41
N LYS A 87 18.96 7.96 25.38
CA LYS A 87 18.75 8.94 26.45
C LYS A 87 20.00 9.09 27.32
N ARG A 88 20.66 7.97 27.65
CA ARG A 88 21.91 7.98 28.42
C ARG A 88 23.05 8.70 27.69
N LEU A 89 23.11 8.56 26.37
CA LEU A 89 24.14 9.19 25.53
C LEU A 89 23.85 10.67 25.24
N ASP A 90 22.66 11.18 25.57
CA ASP A 90 22.22 12.55 25.30
C ASP A 90 22.49 12.95 23.84
N LEU A 91 22.03 12.11 22.91
CA LEU A 91 22.20 12.35 21.48
C LEU A 91 21.29 13.48 21.02
N PHE A 92 21.85 14.45 20.32
CA PHE A 92 21.11 15.56 19.75
C PHE A 92 21.68 15.97 18.38
N TRP A 93 20.89 16.70 17.61
CA TRP A 93 21.31 17.26 16.33
C TRP A 93 22.03 18.60 16.53
N GLY A 94 23.28 18.67 16.08
CA GLY A 94 24.06 19.90 16.00
C GLY A 94 24.32 20.30 14.56
N HIS A 95 24.82 21.52 14.34
CA HIS A 95 25.19 22.03 13.01
C HIS A 95 24.06 21.86 11.98
N VAL A 96 22.85 22.28 12.36
CA VAL A 96 21.70 22.24 11.46
C VAL A 96 21.90 23.30 10.38
N GLU A 97 21.97 22.84 9.14
CA GLU A 97 22.16 23.66 7.95
C GLU A 97 20.95 23.50 7.03
N ALA A 98 20.37 24.62 6.64
CA ALA A 98 19.32 24.71 5.64
C ALA A 98 19.96 24.96 4.27
N HIS A 99 19.69 24.07 3.31
CA HIS A 99 20.22 24.17 1.96
C HIS A 99 19.25 24.90 1.02
N GLN A 100 19.61 24.95 -0.25
CA GLN A 100 18.75 25.49 -1.29
C GLN A 100 17.48 24.65 -1.42
N CYS A 101 16.40 25.30 -1.86
CA CYS A 101 15.15 24.62 -2.16
C CYS A 101 15.35 23.62 -3.29
N LYS A 102 14.88 22.38 -3.09
CA LYS A 102 15.08 21.27 -4.02
C LYS A 102 13.95 21.18 -5.04
N THR A 103 12.72 21.29 -4.57
CA THR A 103 11.48 21.25 -5.36
C THR A 103 10.45 22.24 -4.78
N TYR A 104 9.26 22.33 -5.40
CA TYR A 104 8.17 23.17 -4.89
C TYR A 104 7.87 22.84 -3.42
N GLY A 105 7.90 23.88 -2.58
CA GLY A 105 7.62 23.80 -1.16
C GLY A 105 8.60 22.97 -0.34
N THR A 106 9.69 22.44 -0.94
CA THR A 106 10.59 21.49 -0.28
C THR A 106 12.01 22.03 -0.15
N ARG A 107 12.55 21.99 1.07
CA ARG A 107 13.93 22.35 1.40
C ARG A 107 14.71 21.15 1.95
N GLU A 108 15.97 21.04 1.54
CA GLU A 108 16.89 20.08 2.13
C GLU A 108 17.54 20.66 3.39
N TYR A 109 17.62 19.85 4.44
CA TYR A 109 18.34 20.15 5.67
C TYR A 109 19.39 19.07 5.92
N THR A 110 20.51 19.47 6.51
CA THR A 110 21.51 18.53 7.04
C THR A 110 21.86 18.88 8.47
N ALA A 111 22.21 17.88 9.26
CA ALA A 111 22.65 18.07 10.63
C ALA A 111 23.58 16.92 11.03
N VAL A 112 24.39 17.16 12.04
CA VAL A 112 25.36 16.20 12.57
C VAL A 112 24.87 15.67 13.91
N LEU A 113 24.88 14.35 14.09
CA LEU A 113 24.50 13.70 15.33
C LEU A 113 25.63 13.85 16.36
N MET A 114 25.39 14.66 17.38
CA MET A 114 26.33 14.95 18.44
C MET A 114 26.29 13.88 19.53
N ASN A 115 27.37 13.79 20.33
CA ASN A 115 27.56 12.83 21.43
C ASN A 115 27.52 11.34 21.04
N SER A 116 27.50 11.04 19.74
CA SER A 116 27.57 9.68 19.21
C SER A 116 28.99 9.10 19.38
N PRO A 117 29.21 8.03 20.18
CA PRO A 117 30.54 7.49 20.41
C PRO A 117 31.11 6.83 19.15
N MET A 118 32.37 7.10 18.81
CA MET A 118 33.00 6.64 17.56
C MET A 118 33.00 5.11 17.38
N ASN A 119 33.16 4.34 18.45
CA ASN A 119 33.18 2.87 18.41
C ASN A 119 31.80 2.23 18.65
N TRP A 120 30.73 3.01 18.62
CA TRP A 120 29.39 2.50 18.80
C TRP A 120 28.86 1.92 17.50
N GLY A 121 28.44 0.65 17.53
CA GLY A 121 27.94 -0.05 16.35
C GLY A 121 26.56 0.40 15.89
N LYS A 122 25.80 1.10 16.75
CA LYS A 122 24.41 1.49 16.50
C LYS A 122 24.22 2.93 16.01
N ARG A 123 25.28 3.54 15.48
CA ARG A 123 25.33 4.97 15.12
C ARG A 123 24.31 5.34 14.05
N ILE A 124 24.14 4.48 13.05
CA ILE A 124 23.20 4.69 11.95
C ILE A 124 21.76 4.49 12.42
N GLU A 125 21.51 3.47 13.24
CA GLU A 125 20.22 3.19 13.86
C GLU A 125 19.78 4.36 14.73
N ALA A 126 20.70 4.89 15.54
CA ALA A 126 20.46 6.07 16.35
C ALA A 126 20.14 7.31 15.51
N CYS A 127 20.87 7.53 14.42
CA CYS A 127 20.55 8.61 13.47
C CYS A 127 19.12 8.48 12.93
N LYS A 128 18.73 7.30 12.45
CA LYS A 128 17.38 7.05 11.90
C LYS A 128 16.26 7.22 12.94
N ALA A 129 16.55 6.96 14.20
CA ALA A 129 15.60 7.07 15.30
C ALA A 129 15.60 8.46 16.00
N THR A 130 16.48 9.38 15.60
CA THR A 130 16.59 10.70 16.25
C THR A 130 15.85 11.76 15.43
N PRO A 131 14.72 12.30 15.90
CA PRO A 131 14.02 13.36 15.20
C PRO A 131 14.78 14.70 15.32
N LEU A 132 14.74 15.49 14.26
CA LEU A 132 15.11 16.90 14.25
C LEU A 132 13.83 17.74 14.29
N GLU A 133 13.78 18.73 15.17
CA GLU A 133 12.67 19.68 15.19
C GLU A 133 12.95 20.83 14.21
N VAL A 134 12.09 20.98 13.21
CA VAL A 134 12.12 22.09 12.24
C VAL A 134 10.72 22.69 12.21
N HIS A 135 10.61 24.01 12.31
CA HIS A 135 9.32 24.72 12.39
C HIS A 135 8.37 24.21 13.49
N GLY A 136 8.91 23.70 14.60
CA GLY A 136 8.11 23.14 15.71
C GLY A 136 7.53 21.75 15.44
N ILE A 137 7.94 21.09 14.37
CA ILE A 137 7.52 19.73 14.01
C ILE A 137 8.73 18.80 14.02
N ALA A 138 8.56 17.61 14.60
CA ALA A 138 9.60 16.59 14.66
C ALA A 138 9.65 15.78 13.34
N HIS A 139 10.81 15.77 12.69
CA HIS A 139 11.06 15.04 11.45
C HIS A 139 12.17 13.99 11.63
N LEU A 140 11.91 12.75 11.21
CA LEU A 140 12.96 11.74 11.09
C LEU A 140 13.77 11.97 9.81
N PRO A 141 15.09 11.70 9.82
CA PRO A 141 15.93 11.89 8.65
C PRO A 141 15.53 10.94 7.51
N ASN A 142 15.50 11.47 6.28
CA ASN A 142 15.32 10.68 5.07
C ASN A 142 16.52 9.77 4.81
N SER A 143 17.72 10.21 5.18
CA SER A 143 18.94 9.40 5.07
C SER A 143 19.96 9.72 6.17
N CYS A 144 20.81 8.73 6.44
CA CYS A 144 21.87 8.79 7.45
C CYS A 144 23.18 8.31 6.85
N GLU A 145 24.25 9.08 7.02
CA GLU A 145 25.58 8.78 6.48
C GLU A 145 26.62 8.86 7.61
N ASP A 146 27.36 7.77 7.85
CA ASP A 146 28.53 7.81 8.73
C ASP A 146 29.72 8.32 7.92
N ARG A 147 30.13 9.56 8.18
CA ARG A 147 31.26 10.20 7.51
C ARG A 147 32.61 9.88 8.15
N GLY A 148 32.63 8.94 9.10
CA GLY A 148 33.83 8.59 9.85
C GLY A 148 34.18 9.60 10.94
N HIS A 149 35.19 9.27 11.74
CA HIS A 149 35.66 10.11 12.86
C HIS A 149 34.59 10.47 13.91
N GLY A 150 33.54 9.64 14.02
CA GLY A 150 32.45 9.87 14.98
C GLY A 150 31.36 10.81 14.49
N PHE A 151 31.39 11.27 13.23
CA PHE A 151 30.36 12.14 12.67
C PHE A 151 29.34 11.34 11.85
N VAL A 152 28.11 11.30 12.34
CA VAL A 152 26.96 10.80 11.57
C VAL A 152 26.16 12.00 11.10
N MET A 153 25.92 12.09 9.80
CA MET A 153 25.14 13.16 9.19
C MET A 153 23.74 12.64 8.86
N GLY A 154 22.72 13.35 9.33
CA GLY A 154 21.34 13.18 8.88
C GLY A 154 21.04 14.13 7.72
N ARG A 155 20.15 13.71 6.82
CA ARG A 155 19.56 14.59 5.79
C ARG A 155 18.05 14.51 5.83
N TRP A 156 17.39 15.65 5.69
CA TRP A 156 15.95 15.79 5.65
C TRP A 156 15.51 16.52 4.38
N GLU A 157 14.38 16.11 3.82
CA GLU A 157 13.65 16.84 2.78
C GLU A 157 12.31 17.24 3.39
N ILE A 158 12.18 18.52 3.74
CA ILE A 158 11.04 19.05 4.49
C ILE A 158 10.18 19.89 3.55
N ASP A 159 8.92 19.50 3.42
CA ASP A 159 7.92 20.08 2.51
C ASP A 159 6.87 20.96 3.24
N LEU A 160 7.05 21.18 4.54
CA LEU A 160 6.14 21.94 5.38
C LEU A 160 6.76 23.29 5.79
N TYR A 161 5.95 24.35 5.67
CA TYR A 161 6.31 25.70 6.11
C TYR A 161 7.61 26.25 5.51
N GLU A 162 7.87 25.95 4.23
CA GLU A 162 8.99 26.51 3.44
C GLU A 162 8.52 27.54 2.42
N PRO A 163 8.07 28.75 2.84
CA PRO A 163 7.49 29.74 1.92
C PRO A 163 8.47 30.22 0.85
N ASP A 164 9.77 30.21 1.13
CA ASP A 164 10.81 30.59 0.17
C ASP A 164 10.92 29.60 -0.99
N CYS A 165 10.46 28.36 -0.81
CA CYS A 165 10.48 27.31 -1.81
C CYS A 165 9.18 27.26 -2.64
N ASN A 166 8.25 28.21 -2.42
CA ASN A 166 6.99 28.28 -3.14
C ASN A 166 7.12 29.10 -4.42
N THR A 167 7.39 28.42 -5.51
CA THR A 167 7.14 28.94 -6.86
C THR A 167 5.65 28.99 -7.17
N HIS A 168 5.24 29.82 -8.12
CA HIS A 168 3.86 29.82 -8.59
C HIS A 168 3.79 30.18 -10.06
N TRP A 169 2.70 29.76 -10.71
CA TRP A 169 2.44 30.11 -12.09
C TRP A 169 1.82 31.51 -12.15
N GLY A 170 2.53 32.43 -12.79
CA GLY A 170 2.10 33.81 -12.98
C GLY A 170 1.16 33.93 -14.17
N TRP A 171 1.42 34.91 -15.03
CA TRP A 171 0.63 35.16 -16.23
C TRP A 171 0.67 33.97 -17.20
N TYR A 172 -0.40 33.84 -17.99
CA TYR A 172 -0.54 32.78 -19.00
C TYR A 172 -0.80 33.32 -20.40
N LYS A 173 -0.48 32.51 -21.39
CA LYS A 173 -0.71 32.75 -22.81
C LYS A 173 -1.42 31.55 -23.43
N ASP A 174 -2.58 31.80 -24.00
CA ASP A 174 -3.27 30.83 -24.85
C ASP A 174 -2.56 30.77 -26.20
N LYS A 175 -2.04 29.59 -26.56
CA LYS A 175 -1.32 29.33 -27.81
C LYS A 175 -2.28 28.81 -28.91
N GLY A 176 -3.57 28.69 -28.60
CA GLY A 176 -4.58 28.16 -29.49
C GLY A 176 -4.58 26.64 -29.58
N CYS A 177 -5.27 26.13 -30.60
CA CYS A 177 -5.38 24.69 -30.83
C CYS A 177 -4.03 24.10 -31.27
N THR A 178 -3.70 22.90 -30.80
CA THR A 178 -2.48 22.18 -31.21
C THR A 178 -2.48 21.95 -32.72
N SER A 179 -3.61 21.50 -33.25
CA SER A 179 -3.91 21.43 -34.68
C SER A 179 -5.43 21.50 -34.90
N HIS A 180 -5.86 21.71 -36.15
CA HIS A 180 -7.29 21.78 -36.46
C HIS A 180 -7.97 20.40 -36.31
N GLY A 181 -9.04 20.32 -35.50
CA GLY A 181 -9.75 19.07 -35.23
C GLY A 181 -9.01 18.14 -34.26
N SER A 182 -8.05 18.67 -33.49
CA SER A 182 -7.29 17.89 -32.49
C SER A 182 -8.09 17.65 -31.20
N GLY A 183 -9.09 18.48 -30.91
CA GLY A 183 -9.71 18.52 -29.59
C GLY A 183 -8.75 19.02 -28.49
N LYS A 184 -7.60 19.60 -28.84
CA LYS A 184 -6.53 19.97 -27.91
C LYS A 184 -6.13 21.44 -28.05
N ARG A 185 -5.97 22.11 -26.91
CA ARG A 185 -5.52 23.52 -26.81
C ARG A 185 -4.27 23.63 -25.94
N ARG A 186 -3.34 24.49 -26.34
CA ARG A 186 -2.07 24.71 -25.64
C ARG A 186 -2.11 25.97 -24.81
N ILE A 187 -1.78 25.84 -23.53
CA ILE A 187 -1.69 26.94 -22.58
C ILE A 187 -0.27 26.98 -22.02
N GLU A 188 0.34 28.16 -22.04
CA GLU A 188 1.69 28.42 -21.54
C GLU A 188 1.61 29.33 -20.32
N HIS A 189 2.29 29.01 -19.22
CA HIS A 189 2.42 29.89 -18.05
C HIS A 189 3.88 30.20 -17.77
N TYR A 190 4.13 31.40 -17.26
CA TYR A 190 5.43 31.79 -16.71
C TYR A 190 5.57 31.33 -15.25
N LEU A 191 6.71 30.75 -14.90
CA LEU A 191 7.02 30.33 -13.53
C LEU A 191 7.69 31.47 -12.76
N GLU A 192 7.03 31.93 -11.70
CA GLU A 192 7.50 32.99 -10.81
C GLU A 192 8.09 32.46 -9.51
N ASN A 193 8.88 33.32 -8.85
CA ASN A 193 9.53 33.06 -7.57
C ASN A 193 10.46 31.83 -7.58
N LEU A 194 11.12 31.54 -8.71
CA LEU A 194 12.09 30.45 -8.79
C LEU A 194 13.32 30.77 -7.92
N PRO A 195 13.66 29.93 -6.92
CA PRO A 195 14.80 30.18 -6.05
C PRO A 195 16.12 30.26 -6.83
N LYS A 196 16.98 31.20 -6.45
CA LYS A 196 18.28 31.36 -7.08
C LYS A 196 19.14 30.11 -6.88
N GLY A 197 19.59 29.50 -7.99
CA GLY A 197 20.39 28.28 -7.96
C GLY A 197 19.59 26.98 -7.91
N GLY A 198 18.26 27.06 -7.75
CA GLY A 198 17.37 25.89 -7.81
C GLY A 198 17.27 25.29 -9.21
N ASP A 199 16.97 24.00 -9.27
CA ASP A 199 16.76 23.31 -10.54
C ASP A 199 15.39 23.68 -11.13
N TRP A 200 15.39 24.57 -12.11
CA TRP A 200 14.17 25.01 -12.77
C TRP A 200 13.31 23.87 -13.34
N ARG A 201 13.91 22.72 -13.71
CA ARG A 201 13.17 21.56 -14.21
C ARG A 201 12.35 20.93 -13.10
N GLU A 202 12.98 20.72 -11.95
CA GLU A 202 12.34 20.17 -10.76
C GLU A 202 11.20 21.07 -10.29
N PHE A 203 11.44 22.38 -10.18
CA PHE A 203 10.38 23.33 -9.80
C PHE A 203 9.25 23.35 -10.83
N CYS A 204 9.57 23.37 -12.13
CA CYS A 204 8.54 23.37 -13.17
C CYS A 204 7.67 22.09 -13.15
N ALA A 205 8.26 20.93 -12.83
CA ALA A 205 7.57 19.66 -12.72
C ALA A 205 6.76 19.50 -11.40
N THR A 206 7.10 20.24 -10.35
CA THR A 206 6.49 20.08 -9.01
C THR A 206 5.63 21.26 -8.56
N THR A 207 5.66 22.39 -9.28
CA THR A 207 4.83 23.55 -8.95
C THR A 207 3.38 23.30 -9.38
N PRO A 208 2.41 23.26 -8.46
CA PRO A 208 1.03 23.00 -8.81
C PRO A 208 0.43 24.14 -9.62
N ALA A 209 -0.33 23.80 -10.66
CA ALA A 209 -1.07 24.76 -11.49
C ALA A 209 -2.56 24.56 -11.33
N ARG A 210 -3.32 25.67 -11.23
CA ARG A 210 -4.78 25.65 -11.19
C ARG A 210 -5.32 26.70 -12.15
N PHE A 211 -5.99 26.25 -13.21
CA PHE A 211 -6.64 27.13 -14.18
C PHE A 211 -7.74 26.38 -14.95
N ARG A 212 -8.77 27.10 -15.42
CA ARG A 212 -9.93 26.52 -16.15
C ARG A 212 -10.56 25.31 -15.44
N ASP A 213 -10.73 25.41 -14.12
CA ASP A 213 -11.29 24.36 -13.25
C ASP A 213 -10.52 23.02 -13.28
N MET A 214 -9.26 23.05 -13.74
CA MET A 214 -8.34 21.92 -13.72
C MET A 214 -7.22 22.17 -12.72
N GLU A 215 -6.74 21.08 -12.13
CA GLU A 215 -5.60 21.07 -11.22
C GLU A 215 -4.52 20.14 -11.75
N PHE A 216 -3.29 20.61 -11.74
CA PHE A 216 -2.10 19.89 -12.18
C PHE A 216 -1.06 19.92 -11.07
N ALA A 217 -0.39 18.79 -10.83
CA ALA A 217 0.73 18.73 -9.88
C ALA A 217 1.96 19.52 -10.36
N GLY A 218 2.05 19.77 -11.68
CA GLY A 218 3.18 20.40 -12.35
C GLY A 218 2.86 20.73 -13.80
N ALA A 219 3.83 21.29 -14.52
CA ALA A 219 3.74 21.45 -15.96
C ALA A 219 3.92 20.10 -16.69
N GLN A 220 3.22 19.91 -17.81
CA GLN A 220 3.39 18.72 -18.65
C GLN A 220 4.69 18.79 -19.45
N GLU A 221 5.03 19.99 -19.94
CA GLU A 221 6.33 20.27 -20.56
C GLU A 221 6.91 21.56 -19.97
N CYS A 222 8.25 21.59 -19.89
CA CYS A 222 9.00 22.66 -19.27
C CYS A 222 10.09 23.16 -20.22
N PHE A 223 10.21 24.48 -20.38
CA PHE A 223 11.25 25.07 -21.21
C PHE A 223 11.70 26.43 -20.67
N GLN A 224 12.88 26.87 -21.10
CA GLN A 224 13.41 28.19 -20.77
C GLN A 224 13.49 29.09 -21.99
N TYR A 225 13.08 30.34 -21.82
CA TYR A 225 13.15 31.38 -22.86
C TYR A 225 13.48 32.73 -22.21
N ASN A 226 14.49 33.43 -22.74
CA ASN A 226 14.97 34.72 -22.19
C ASN A 226 15.21 34.70 -20.66
N TYR A 227 15.88 33.65 -20.14
CA TYR A 227 16.12 33.41 -18.70
C TYR A 227 14.87 33.17 -17.85
N GLY A 228 13.68 33.16 -18.46
CA GLY A 228 12.44 32.76 -17.83
C GLY A 228 12.19 31.27 -17.97
N THR A 229 11.52 30.68 -16.97
CA THR A 229 11.05 29.30 -17.02
C THR A 229 9.54 29.29 -17.30
N TYR A 230 9.12 28.42 -18.21
CA TYR A 230 7.74 28.32 -18.66
C TYR A 230 7.27 26.87 -18.59
N GLY A 231 6.00 26.72 -18.20
CA GLY A 231 5.26 25.47 -18.26
C GLY A 231 4.30 25.49 -19.44
N LEU A 232 4.10 24.34 -20.07
CA LEU A 232 3.10 24.13 -21.11
C LEU A 232 2.15 23.01 -20.69
N TRP A 233 0.87 23.23 -20.97
CA TRP A 233 -0.18 22.23 -20.83
C TRP A 233 -0.95 22.11 -22.13
N GLU A 234 -1.24 20.88 -22.53
CA GLU A 234 -2.19 20.56 -23.58
C GLU A 234 -3.47 20.02 -22.93
N ILE A 235 -4.54 20.80 -23.05
CA ILE A 235 -5.84 20.55 -22.42
C ILE A 235 -6.89 20.21 -23.47
N ASP A 236 -7.91 19.46 -23.06
CA ASP A 236 -9.05 19.16 -23.93
C ASP A 236 -9.91 20.40 -24.18
N ASP A 237 -10.22 20.63 -25.45
CA ASP A 237 -11.09 21.72 -25.89
C ASP A 237 -11.85 21.32 -27.17
N ILE A 238 -13.16 21.16 -27.08
CA ILE A 238 -14.03 20.74 -28.19
C ILE A 238 -14.10 21.76 -29.34
N ASN A 239 -13.66 23.00 -29.10
CA ASN A 239 -13.58 24.01 -30.16
C ASN A 239 -12.28 23.93 -30.96
N CYS A 240 -11.39 23.02 -30.54
CA CYS A 240 -10.27 22.50 -31.29
C CYS A 240 -10.66 21.11 -31.84
#